data_AF-A0A3E0DK10-F1
#
_entry.id   AF-A0A3E0DK10-F1
#
_cell.length_a   1.000
_cell.length_b   1.000
_cell.length_c   1.000
_cell.angle_alpha   90.00
_cell.angle_beta   90.00
_cell.angle_gamma   90.00
#
_symmetry.space_group_name_H-M   'P 1'
#
loop_
_entity.id
_entity.type
_entity.pdbx_description
1 polymer ?
#
loop_
_entity_poly.entity_id
_entity_poly.type
_entity_poly.pdbx_seq_one_letter_code
_entity_poly.pdbx_strand_id
1 'polypeptide(L)'
;MKKAVALKYDYTLAPTVAAKGSGYLAERIMEVAKEHDVMLHQSPELVEMLSTLELGEEIPEALYLAVAEIIAFAHNIKNHWPQEP
;
A
#
# COMPACT_ATOMS: atom_id res chain seq x y z
N MET A 1 8.84 -3.78 15.88
CA MET A 1 9.41 -2.63 15.15
C MET A 1 8.40 -2.23 14.08
N LYS A 2 8.20 -0.93 13.81
CA LYS A 2 7.22 -0.49 12.79
C LYS A 2 7.66 -0.94 11.39
N LYS A 3 6.72 -1.39 10.56
CA LYS A 3 6.95 -1.78 9.16
C LYS A 3 5.98 -1.01 8.26
N ALA A 4 6.41 -0.78 7.02
CA ALA A 4 5.57 -0.22 5.97
C ALA A 4 5.89 -0.91 4.65
N VAL A 5 4.85 -1.15 3.86
CA VAL A 5 4.93 -1.65 2.49
C VAL A 5 4.05 -0.77 1.62
N ALA A 6 4.59 -0.29 0.50
CA ALA A 6 3.86 0.44 -0.52
C ALA A 6 3.63 -0.47 -1.72
N LEU A 7 2.40 -0.47 -2.22
CA LEU A 7 1.99 -1.26 -3.38
C LEU A 7 1.76 -0.34 -4.58
N LYS A 8 2.10 -0.84 -5.76
CA LYS A 8 1.77 -0.20 -7.04
C LYS A 8 0.85 -1.11 -7.82
N TYR A 9 -0.23 -0.56 -8.35
CA TYR A 9 -1.18 -1.29 -9.19
C TYR A 9 -1.46 -0.47 -10.45
N ASP A 10 -1.31 -1.10 -11.61
CA ASP A 10 -1.50 -0.47 -12.93
C ASP A 10 -2.82 -0.87 -13.60
N TYR A 11 -3.70 -1.57 -12.88
CA TYR A 11 -4.99 -2.09 -13.36
C TYR A 11 -4.90 -3.17 -14.45
N THR A 12 -3.69 -3.67 -14.76
CA THR A 12 -3.50 -4.72 -15.78
C THR A 12 -2.98 -6.02 -15.18
N LEU A 13 -1.99 -5.94 -14.29
CA LEU A 13 -1.36 -7.08 -13.62
C LEU A 13 -1.54 -7.00 -12.12
N ALA A 14 -1.14 -8.04 -11.39
CA ALA A 14 -1.22 -8.06 -9.94
C ALA A 14 -0.44 -6.87 -9.32
N PRO A 15 -0.91 -6.29 -8.19
CA PRO A 15 -0.16 -5.26 -7.49
C PRO A 15 1.26 -5.74 -7.15
N THR A 16 2.24 -4.83 -7.28
CA THR A 16 3.65 -5.10 -7.00
C THR A 16 4.14 -4.31 -5.80
N VAL A 17 5.16 -4.81 -5.12
CA VAL A 17 5.81 -4.09 -4.02
C VAL A 17 6.69 -2.98 -4.57
N ALA A 18 6.27 -1.72 -4.39
CA ALA A 18 7.02 -0.55 -4.84
C ALA A 18 8.06 -0.10 -3.81
N ALA A 19 7.76 -0.24 -2.52
CA ALA A 19 8.69 0.05 -1.43
C ALA A 19 8.38 -0.82 -0.21
N LYS A 20 9.41 -1.15 0.58
CA LYS A 20 9.27 -1.80 1.88
C LYS A 20 10.33 -1.29 2.84
N GLY A 21 10.01 -1.24 4.14
CA GLY A 21 10.95 -0.78 5.15
C GLY A 21 10.50 -1.09 6.57
N SER A 22 11.45 -0.99 7.49
CA SER A 22 11.23 -1.12 8.93
C SER A 22 11.89 0.02 9.69
N GLY A 23 11.39 0.29 10.90
CA GLY A 23 11.90 1.37 11.76
C GLY A 23 11.87 2.72 11.05
N TYR A 24 13.03 3.38 11.01
CA TYR A 24 13.18 4.69 10.35
C TYR A 24 12.75 4.68 8.87
N LEU A 25 13.07 3.63 8.11
CA LEU A 25 12.69 3.58 6.71
C LEU A 25 11.17 3.47 6.52
N ALA A 26 10.50 2.73 7.42
CA ALA A 26 9.04 2.67 7.42
C ALA A 26 8.42 4.05 7.65
N GLU A 27 8.96 4.81 8.62
CA GLU A 27 8.55 6.19 8.91
C GLU A 27 8.69 7.09 7.69
N ARG A 28 9.85 7.05 7.01
CA ARG A 28 10.07 7.80 5.77
C ARG A 28 9.11 7.42 4.64
N ILE A 29 8.80 6.13 4.48
CA ILE A 29 7.81 5.68 3.47
C ILE A 29 6.43 6.28 3.76
N MET A 30 5.98 6.28 5.02
CA MET A 30 4.69 6.86 5.39
C MET A 30 4.66 8.39 5.25
N GLU A 31 5.77 9.08 5.50
CA GLU A 31 5.89 10.52 5.28
C GLU A 31 5.74 10.87 3.80
N VAL A 32 6.51 10.21 2.92
CA VAL A 32 6.41 10.42 1.48
C VAL A 32 5.02 10.09 0.95
N ALA A 33 4.39 9.02 1.46
CA ALA A 33 3.02 8.67 1.09
C ALA A 33 2.03 9.80 1.42
N LYS A 34 2.15 10.43 2.60
CA LYS A 34 1.31 11.58 2.96
C LYS A 34 1.57 12.80 2.08
N GLU A 35 2.83 13.10 1.78
CA GLU A 35 3.21 14.22 0.91
C GLU A 35 2.65 14.12 -0.52
N HIS A 36 2.34 12.90 -0.97
CA HIS A 36 1.84 12.62 -2.32
C HIS A 36 0.37 12.14 -2.33
N ASP A 37 -0.38 12.37 -1.25
CA ASP A 37 -1.78 11.96 -1.10
C ASP A 37 -2.02 10.47 -1.38
N VAL A 38 -1.05 9.63 -1.03
CA VAL A 38 -1.16 8.18 -1.06
C VAL A 38 -1.81 7.71 0.23
N MET A 39 -2.90 6.96 0.09
CA MET A 39 -3.65 6.46 1.23
C MET A 39 -2.78 5.57 2.13
N LEU A 40 -2.84 5.82 3.44
CA LEU A 40 -2.26 4.94 4.46
C LEU A 40 -3.33 4.02 5.05
N HIS A 41 -3.11 2.72 4.98
CA HIS A 41 -3.95 1.70 5.61
C HIS A 41 -3.15 0.95 6.68
N GLN A 42 -3.72 0.78 7.87
CA GLN A 42 -3.07 0.07 8.97
C GLN A 42 -3.60 -1.37 9.06
N SER A 43 -2.82 -2.32 8.55
CA SER A 43 -3.10 -3.75 8.71
C SER A 43 -1.81 -4.50 9.10
N PRO A 44 -1.56 -4.74 10.41
CA PRO A 44 -0.33 -5.35 10.88
C PRO A 44 -0.06 -6.73 10.26
N GLU A 45 -1.07 -7.59 10.18
CA GLU A 45 -0.94 -8.95 9.63
C GLU A 45 -0.60 -8.92 8.14
N LEU A 46 -1.29 -8.07 7.37
CA LEU A 46 -1.01 -7.94 5.94
C LEU A 46 0.38 -7.33 5.70
N VAL A 47 0.79 -6.35 6.49
CA VAL A 47 2.13 -5.76 6.40
C VAL A 47 3.21 -6.81 6.69
N GLU A 48 3.01 -7.68 7.67
CA GLU A 48 3.96 -8.78 7.94
C GLU A 48 4.10 -9.70 6.72
N MET A 49 2.97 -10.14 6.15
CA MET A 49 2.97 -10.99 4.95
C MET A 49 3.59 -10.30 3.74
N LEU A 50 3.22 -9.04 3.46
CA LEU A 50 3.76 -8.29 2.33
C LEU A 50 5.24 -7.93 2.52
N SER A 51 5.72 -7.84 3.76
CA SER A 51 7.12 -7.52 4.03
C SER A 51 8.10 -8.62 3.65
N THR A 52 7.61 -9.85 3.41
CA THR A 52 8.45 -10.97 2.97
C THR A 52 8.74 -10.94 1.46
N LEU A 53 7.93 -10.22 0.69
CA LEU A 53 8.07 -10.10 -0.77
C LEU A 53 9.21 -9.15 -1.13
N GLU A 54 9.86 -9.39 -2.26
CA GLU A 54 10.91 -8.51 -2.80
C GLU A 54 10.37 -7.28 -3.52
N LEU A 55 11.22 -6.26 -3.67
CA LEU A 55 10.87 -5.07 -4.44
C LEU A 55 10.61 -5.45 -5.91
N GLY A 56 9.48 -5.00 -6.45
CA GLY A 56 9.01 -5.33 -7.79
C GLY A 56 8.31 -6.68 -7.90
N GLU A 57 8.27 -7.48 -6.83
CA GLU A 57 7.56 -8.75 -6.82
C GLU A 57 6.04 -8.51 -6.79
N GLU A 58 5.31 -9.32 -7.55
CA GLU A 58 3.85 -9.37 -7.51
C GLU A 58 3.37 -9.96 -6.19
N ILE A 59 2.26 -9.43 -5.66
CA ILE A 59 1.63 -10.06 -4.49
C ILE A 59 1.16 -11.48 -4.85
N PRO A 60 1.18 -12.44 -3.93
CA PRO A 60 0.63 -13.77 -4.17
C PRO A 60 -0.90 -13.75 -4.23
N GLU A 61 -1.50 -14.67 -4.99
CA GLU A 61 -2.95 -14.79 -5.16
C GLU A 61 -3.72 -14.86 -3.83
N ALA A 62 -3.13 -15.51 -2.83
CA ALA A 62 -3.71 -15.61 -1.48
C ALA A 62 -3.98 -14.25 -0.82
N LEU A 63 -3.30 -13.18 -1.26
CA LEU A 63 -3.46 -11.82 -0.74
C LEU A 63 -4.30 -10.93 -1.65
N TYR A 64 -4.75 -11.42 -2.81
CA TYR A 64 -5.49 -10.60 -3.79
C TYR A 64 -6.75 -9.99 -3.20
N LEU A 65 -7.54 -10.77 -2.46
CA LEU A 65 -8.80 -10.28 -1.89
C LEU A 65 -8.55 -9.14 -0.90
N ALA A 66 -7.63 -9.35 0.05
CA ALA A 66 -7.28 -8.35 1.06
C ALA A 66 -6.72 -7.06 0.44
N VAL A 67 -5.86 -7.18 -0.58
CA VAL A 67 -5.31 -6.01 -1.27
C VAL A 67 -6.38 -5.31 -2.13
N ALA A 68 -7.26 -6.06 -2.80
CA ALA A 68 -8.34 -5.50 -3.59
C ALA A 68 -9.33 -4.70 -2.75
N GLU A 69 -9.65 -5.15 -1.53
CA GLU A 69 -10.48 -4.40 -0.58
C GLU A 69 -9.86 -3.05 -0.21
N ILE A 70 -8.54 -3.01 0.03
CA ILE A 70 -7.82 -1.78 0.35
C ILE A 70 -7.80 -0.84 -0.87
N ILE A 71 -7.56 -1.36 -2.06
CA ILE A 71 -7.58 -0.58 -3.31
C ILE A 71 -8.99 0.00 -3.53
N ALA A 72 -10.04 -0.82 -3.42
CA ALA A 72 -11.42 -0.38 -3.56
C ALA A 72 -11.78 0.71 -2.55
N PHE A 73 -11.34 0.57 -1.30
CA PHE A 73 -11.52 1.58 -0.27
C PHE A 73 -10.79 2.89 -0.61
N ALA A 74 -9.54 2.81 -1.10
CA ALA A 74 -8.78 3.97 -1.55
C ALA A 74 -9.48 4.71 -2.71
N HIS A 75 -10.05 3.97 -3.67
CA HIS A 75 -10.85 4.53 -4.75
C HIS A 75 -12.14 5.18 -4.27
N ASN A 76 -12.86 4.53 -3.35
CA ASN A 76 -14.10 5.07 -2.81
C ASN A 76 -13.86 6.40 -2.09
N ILE A 77 -12.78 6.52 -1.32
CA ILE A 77 -12.41 7.79 -0.68
C ILE A 77 -12.07 8.85 -1.71
N LYS A 78 -11.28 8.53 -2.75
CA LYS A 78 -10.95 9.51 -3.82
C LYS A 78 -12.20 10.04 -4.53
N ASN A 79 -13.23 9.23 -4.69
CA ASN A 79 -14.49 9.65 -5.31
C ASN A 79 -15.37 10.52 -4.39
N HIS A 80 -15.13 10.50 -3.07
CA HIS A 80 -15.86 11.29 -2.08
C HIS A 80 -15.01 12.43 -1.47
N TRP A 81 -13.77 12.60 -1.91
CA TRP A 81 -12.95 13.75 -1.52
C TRP A 81 -13.42 14.96 -2.31
N PRO A 82 -13.95 16.03 -1.67
CA PRO A 82 -14.22 17.26 -2.39
C PRO A 82 -12.90 17.73 -3.00
N GLN A 83 -12.85 17.81 -4.33
CA GLN A 83 -11.80 18.58 -5.00
C GLN A 83 -11.95 19.99 -4.43
N GLU A 84 -11.01 20.46 -3.61
CA GLU A 84 -11.02 21.87 -3.23
C GLU A 84 -11.01 22.70 -4.52
N PRO A 85 -11.88 23.72 -4.62
CA PRO A 85 -12.11 24.47 -5.86
C PRO A 85 -10.89 25.28 -6.32
#